data_AF-A0AAN9TUQ0-F1
#
_entry.id   AF-A0AAN9TUQ0-F1
#
_cell.length_a   1.000
_cell.length_b   1.000
_cell.length_c   1.000
_cell.angle_alpha   90.00
_cell.angle_beta   90.00
_cell.angle_gamma   90.00
#
_symmetry.space_group_name_H-M   'P 1'
#
loop_
_entity.id
_entity.type
_entity.pdbx_description
1 polymer ?
#
loop_
_entity_poly.entity_id
_entity_poly.type
_entity_poly.pdbx_seq_one_letter_code
_entity_poly.pdbx_strand_id
1 'polypeptide(L)'
;MTDSSLRKQDLSTLDVTKLSASSPEVISRQATINIGTIGHVAHGKSTVVKAVSGVQTVRFKNELERNITIKLGYANAKIYKCDNEKCPRPACYISGGSSKDDSFPCTRPGCNGRFQLVRHVSFVDCPGHDILMATMLNGAAVMDAALLLIAGNESCPQPQTSEHLAAIEIMKLKHIIMLQNKIDLVKESQAKEQQEQILKFVQGTVAEGAPVIPISAQLKYNIEVLCEYITKKIPIPQRDFTSAPRLIVIRSFDVNKPGCEVDDLKGGVAGGSILRGVLKVGMEIEVRPGLVSKDSEGKLTCKPIFSRIVSLFAEQNSLEFAVPGGLIGVGTKIEPTLCRADRLVGHVLGAVGTLPDIFIELEISYYLLKRLLGVRMEGEKKGAKVQKLSKNEVLLVNIGSLSTGGRVLATKADMAKISLTNPVCTEVGEKIALSRRVDKHWSLLLFKFHRCNRDIFGNSYFSNNFPPRKSLLDLEAFSISTEVISGDIGCGCGAPAAANKLTSLDVFKNWPPPQLLIYDLFPSLHVRITCTAAPPYHLPNYYYNLADPNSSLPMLYTSPGKSAQPLLGHSMESKLLF
;
A
#
# COMPACT_ATOMS: atom_id res chain seq x y z
N MET A 1 -3.43 -19.05 -22.01
CA MET A 1 -3.06 -17.89 -22.84
C MET A 1 -1.60 -17.59 -22.56
N THR A 2 -0.72 -18.13 -23.39
CA THR A 2 0.73 -18.10 -23.22
C THR A 2 1.29 -16.77 -23.72
N ASP A 3 1.77 -15.94 -22.79
CA ASP A 3 2.52 -14.70 -23.07
C ASP A 3 3.74 -15.02 -23.98
N SER A 4 3.61 -14.79 -25.28
CA SER A 4 4.56 -15.30 -26.29
C SER A 4 5.68 -14.33 -26.68
N SER A 5 5.81 -13.16 -26.05
CA SER A 5 6.83 -12.16 -26.41
C SER A 5 7.69 -11.64 -25.25
N LEU A 6 7.37 -12.00 -24.01
CA LEU A 6 8.14 -11.63 -22.82
C LEU A 6 9.08 -12.77 -22.41
N ARG A 7 10.31 -12.44 -22.00
CA ARG A 7 11.27 -13.45 -21.52
C ARG A 7 10.69 -14.20 -20.32
N LYS A 8 10.78 -15.54 -20.33
CA LYS A 8 10.30 -16.36 -19.21
C LYS A 8 11.21 -16.17 -18.00
N GLN A 9 10.60 -16.22 -16.82
CA GLN A 9 11.29 -16.31 -15.54
C GLN A 9 11.11 -17.75 -15.09
N ASP A 10 12.22 -18.46 -14.87
CA ASP A 10 12.17 -19.83 -14.34
C ASP A 10 12.80 -19.84 -12.93
N LEU A 11 12.07 -20.35 -11.94
CA LEU A 11 12.57 -20.45 -10.57
C LEU A 11 13.77 -21.40 -10.40
N SER A 12 13.94 -22.38 -11.28
CA SER A 12 14.98 -23.41 -11.20
C SER A 12 16.36 -22.90 -11.59
N THR A 13 16.43 -21.94 -12.51
CA THR A 13 17.69 -21.33 -12.99
C THR A 13 18.08 -20.09 -12.20
N LEU A 14 17.31 -19.74 -11.17
CA LEU A 14 17.45 -18.48 -10.44
C LEU A 14 18.65 -18.48 -9.49
N ASP A 15 19.72 -17.82 -9.91
CA ASP A 15 20.86 -17.49 -9.03
C ASP A 15 20.77 -16.03 -8.54
N VAL A 16 20.31 -15.87 -7.30
CA VAL A 16 20.08 -14.56 -6.65
C VAL A 16 21.38 -13.74 -6.54
N THR A 17 22.55 -14.40 -6.55
CA THR A 17 23.85 -13.72 -6.40
C THR A 17 24.32 -13.04 -7.70
N LYS A 18 23.89 -13.55 -8.86
CA LYS A 18 24.25 -13.01 -10.18
C LYS A 18 23.19 -12.04 -10.73
N LEU A 19 22.04 -11.98 -10.06
CA LEU A 19 20.93 -11.12 -10.45
C LEU A 19 21.26 -9.65 -10.23
N SER A 20 21.01 -8.86 -11.27
CA SER A 20 21.04 -7.40 -11.21
C SER A 20 19.69 -6.84 -11.64
N ALA A 21 19.33 -5.65 -11.15
CA ALA A 21 18.12 -4.95 -11.55
C ALA A 21 18.06 -4.65 -13.07
N SER A 22 19.20 -4.65 -13.76
CA SER A 22 19.28 -4.48 -15.21
C SER A 22 19.22 -5.79 -16.00
N SER A 23 19.02 -6.94 -15.34
CA SER A 23 19.00 -8.23 -16.01
C SER A 23 17.81 -8.30 -16.97
N PRO A 24 17.97 -8.77 -18.23
CA PRO A 24 16.91 -8.73 -19.22
C PRO A 24 15.62 -9.45 -18.80
N GLU A 25 15.74 -10.55 -18.04
CA GLU A 25 14.62 -11.32 -17.48
C GLU A 25 13.78 -10.52 -16.47
N VAL A 26 14.43 -9.57 -15.79
CA VAL A 26 13.79 -8.69 -14.81
C VAL A 26 13.14 -7.50 -15.52
N ILE A 27 13.91 -6.76 -16.33
CA ILE A 27 13.40 -5.55 -17.01
C ILE A 27 12.23 -5.89 -17.94
N SER A 28 12.24 -7.08 -18.58
CA SER A 28 11.16 -7.53 -19.47
C SER A 28 9.79 -7.53 -18.79
N ARG A 29 9.71 -8.01 -17.54
CA ARG A 29 8.42 -8.23 -16.87
C ARG A 29 8.13 -7.25 -15.73
N GLN A 30 9.16 -6.72 -15.08
CA GLN A 30 9.04 -5.95 -13.85
C GLN A 30 9.75 -4.59 -13.96
N ALA A 31 9.13 -3.56 -13.39
CA ALA A 31 9.78 -2.27 -13.18
C ALA A 31 10.81 -2.34 -12.04
N THR A 32 11.93 -1.65 -12.19
CA THR A 32 13.04 -1.69 -11.22
C THR A 32 13.26 -0.38 -10.49
N ILE A 33 12.72 0.72 -11.02
CA ILE A 33 12.82 2.08 -10.45
C ILE A 33 11.42 2.63 -10.25
N ASN A 34 11.19 3.25 -9.09
CA ASN A 34 9.98 4.02 -8.82
C ASN A 34 10.24 5.53 -9.03
N ILE A 35 9.49 6.14 -9.93
CA ILE A 35 9.54 7.57 -10.24
C ILE A 35 8.24 8.22 -9.78
N GLY A 36 8.31 9.14 -8.83
CA GLY A 36 7.15 9.90 -8.37
C GLY A 36 6.81 11.08 -9.26
N THR A 37 5.54 11.36 -9.50
CA THR A 37 5.09 12.65 -10.06
C THR A 37 4.50 13.52 -8.96
N ILE A 38 5.08 14.70 -8.77
CA ILE A 38 4.68 15.67 -7.73
C ILE A 38 4.47 17.06 -8.34
N GLY A 39 3.73 17.92 -7.66
CA GLY A 39 3.39 19.26 -8.13
C GLY A 39 1.97 19.68 -7.72
N HIS A 40 1.63 20.94 -7.96
CA HIS A 40 0.33 21.52 -7.58
C HIS A 40 -0.87 20.80 -8.24
N VAL A 41 -2.07 21.09 -7.73
CA VAL A 41 -3.34 20.63 -8.31
C VAL A 41 -3.45 21.10 -9.76
N ALA A 42 -4.05 20.29 -10.63
CA ALA A 42 -4.25 20.61 -12.05
C ALA A 42 -2.99 20.85 -12.91
N HIS A 43 -1.77 20.63 -12.42
CA HIS A 43 -0.54 20.69 -13.23
C HIS A 43 -0.39 19.54 -14.25
N GLY A 44 -1.30 18.56 -14.26
CA GLY A 44 -1.31 17.47 -15.24
C GLY A 44 -0.40 16.27 -14.91
N LYS A 45 -0.17 15.97 -13.62
CA LYS A 45 0.61 14.81 -13.14
C LYS A 45 0.15 13.49 -13.77
N SER A 46 -1.12 13.16 -13.59
CA SER A 46 -1.73 11.95 -14.14
C SER A 46 -1.70 11.92 -15.68
N THR A 47 -1.82 13.08 -16.33
CA THR A 47 -1.74 13.19 -17.81
C THR A 47 -0.34 12.88 -18.33
N VAL A 48 0.72 13.34 -17.65
CA VAL A 48 2.11 12.99 -18.00
C VAL A 48 2.34 11.49 -17.83
N VAL A 49 1.87 10.91 -16.72
CA VAL A 49 2.00 9.46 -16.50
C VAL A 49 1.29 8.69 -17.61
N LYS A 50 0.08 9.10 -18.01
CA LYS A 50 -0.65 8.50 -19.14
C LYS A 50 0.06 8.70 -20.48
N ALA A 51 0.69 9.84 -20.71
CA ALA A 51 1.45 10.11 -21.94
C ALA A 51 2.66 9.17 -22.08
N VAL A 52 3.36 8.90 -20.99
CA VAL A 52 4.55 8.03 -20.98
C VAL A 52 4.17 6.55 -20.98
N SER A 53 3.28 6.12 -20.08
CA SER A 53 2.93 4.71 -19.89
C SER A 53 1.82 4.21 -20.81
N GLY A 54 0.95 5.10 -21.31
CA GLY A 54 -0.31 4.73 -21.95
C GLY A 54 -1.43 4.33 -20.98
N VAL A 55 -1.15 4.26 -19.68
CA VAL A 55 -2.08 3.77 -18.65
C VAL A 55 -2.70 4.94 -17.91
N GLN A 56 -4.02 4.88 -17.68
CA GLN A 56 -4.74 5.86 -16.88
C GLN A 56 -4.65 5.49 -15.40
N THR A 57 -4.09 6.40 -14.59
CA THR A 57 -3.88 6.19 -13.15
C THR A 57 -5.17 6.33 -12.33
N VAL A 58 -6.09 7.19 -12.78
CA VAL A 58 -7.38 7.43 -12.13
C VAL A 58 -8.34 6.29 -12.45
N ARG A 59 -8.62 5.43 -11.47
CA ARG A 59 -9.47 4.23 -11.63
C ARG A 59 -10.78 4.30 -10.84
N PHE A 60 -10.86 5.11 -9.79
CA PHE A 60 -12.05 5.15 -8.94
C PHE A 60 -13.09 6.13 -9.48
N LYS A 61 -14.37 5.74 -9.44
CA LYS A 61 -15.49 6.58 -9.90
C LYS A 61 -15.50 7.95 -9.20
N ASN A 62 -15.31 7.97 -7.89
CA ASN A 62 -15.28 9.21 -7.09
C ASN A 62 -14.12 10.15 -7.49
N GLU A 63 -13.00 9.60 -7.97
CA GLU A 63 -11.86 10.40 -8.45
C GLU A 63 -12.15 10.97 -9.84
N LEU A 64 -12.80 10.18 -10.71
CA LEU A 64 -13.24 10.62 -12.04
C LEU A 64 -14.29 11.73 -11.95
N GLU A 65 -15.29 11.59 -11.08
CA GLU A 65 -16.35 12.59 -10.89
C GLU A 65 -15.80 13.92 -10.35
N ARG A 66 -14.79 13.88 -9.49
CA ARG A 66 -14.20 15.08 -8.87
C ARG A 66 -12.98 15.63 -9.61
N ASN A 67 -12.48 14.94 -10.64
CA ASN A 67 -11.25 15.27 -11.36
C ASN A 67 -10.03 15.49 -10.46
N ILE A 68 -9.96 14.78 -9.32
CA ILE A 68 -8.82 14.83 -8.40
C ILE A 68 -8.30 13.42 -8.11
N THR A 69 -6.98 13.29 -8.03
CA THR A 69 -6.31 12.08 -7.56
C THR A 69 -6.42 12.04 -6.03
N ILE A 70 -7.05 11.01 -5.47
CA ILE A 70 -7.20 10.85 -4.03
C ILE A 70 -6.23 9.80 -3.51
N LYS A 71 -6.23 8.63 -4.14
CA LYS A 71 -5.32 7.53 -3.85
C LYS A 71 -4.07 7.62 -4.73
N LEU A 72 -3.00 6.96 -4.29
CA LEU A 72 -1.80 6.83 -5.12
C LEU A 72 -2.13 6.08 -6.41
N GLY A 73 -1.88 6.74 -7.53
CA GLY A 73 -2.00 6.16 -8.86
C GLY A 73 -0.72 5.44 -9.27
N TYR A 74 -0.85 4.35 -10.00
CA TYR A 74 0.29 3.52 -10.41
C TYR A 74 0.20 3.18 -11.89
N ALA A 75 1.35 3.24 -12.57
CA ALA A 75 1.49 2.84 -13.96
C ALA A 75 2.93 2.39 -14.25
N ASN A 76 3.11 1.30 -14.97
CA ASN A 76 4.42 0.86 -15.43
C ASN A 76 4.65 1.30 -16.88
N ALA A 77 5.89 1.65 -17.21
CA ALA A 77 6.28 2.02 -18.55
C ALA A 77 7.63 1.39 -18.92
N LYS A 78 7.72 0.89 -20.15
CA LYS A 78 8.95 0.46 -20.77
C LYS A 78 9.54 1.60 -21.59
N ILE A 79 10.84 1.84 -21.44
CA ILE A 79 11.61 2.83 -22.19
C ILE A 79 12.54 2.09 -23.13
N TYR A 80 12.44 2.40 -24.41
CA TYR A 80 13.22 1.80 -25.47
C TYR A 80 14.20 2.81 -26.06
N LYS A 81 15.31 2.29 -26.56
CA LYS A 81 16.31 3.04 -27.31
C LYS A 81 16.54 2.36 -28.66
N CYS A 82 16.62 3.15 -29.72
CA CYS A 82 16.98 2.64 -31.04
C CYS A 82 18.48 2.28 -31.08
N ASP A 83 18.80 1.10 -31.63
CA ASP A 83 20.19 0.64 -31.78
C ASP A 83 20.96 1.42 -32.84
N ASN A 84 20.25 2.02 -33.80
CA ASN A 84 20.89 2.72 -34.90
C ASN A 84 21.39 4.10 -34.45
N GLU A 85 22.72 4.27 -34.45
CA GLU A 85 23.38 5.53 -34.10
C GLU A 85 23.04 6.69 -35.05
N LYS A 86 22.58 6.38 -36.27
CA LYS A 86 22.10 7.40 -37.23
C LYS A 86 20.75 8.01 -36.84
N CYS A 87 20.09 7.48 -35.81
CA CYS A 87 18.85 8.04 -35.30
C CYS A 87 19.14 9.32 -34.49
N PRO A 88 18.68 10.51 -34.94
CA PRO A 88 18.95 11.76 -34.26
C PRO A 88 18.23 11.80 -32.91
N ARG A 89 18.88 12.41 -31.92
CA ARG A 89 18.25 12.77 -30.65
C ARG A 89 17.24 13.89 -30.90
N PRO A 90 16.03 13.86 -30.30
CA PRO A 90 15.55 12.97 -29.23
C PRO A 90 14.74 11.73 -29.69
N ALA A 91 14.42 11.62 -30.99
CA ALA A 91 13.55 10.56 -31.54
C ALA A 91 14.10 9.12 -31.43
N CYS A 92 15.32 8.96 -30.92
CA CYS A 92 15.91 7.67 -30.63
C CYS A 92 15.35 7.00 -29.37
N TYR A 93 14.58 7.71 -28.54
CA TYR A 93 13.89 7.15 -27.37
C TYR A 93 12.38 7.14 -27.56
N ILE A 94 11.75 6.06 -27.13
CA ILE A 94 10.29 5.94 -27.12
C ILE A 94 9.84 5.22 -25.85
N SER A 95 8.66 5.58 -25.37
CA SER A 95 8.01 4.87 -24.26
C SER A 95 6.86 3.99 -24.74
N GLY A 96 6.56 2.97 -23.94
CA GLY A 96 5.43 2.09 -24.16
C GLY A 96 4.88 1.54 -22.85
N GLY A 97 3.68 0.96 -22.93
CA GLY A 97 3.11 0.23 -21.79
C GLY A 97 3.89 -1.03 -21.46
N SER A 98 3.62 -1.58 -20.28
CA SER A 98 4.33 -2.75 -19.73
C SER A 98 4.14 -4.02 -20.58
N SER A 99 2.99 -4.17 -21.23
CA SER A 99 2.64 -5.34 -22.04
C SER A 99 3.25 -5.34 -23.46
N LYS A 100 3.98 -4.28 -23.85
CA LYS A 100 4.65 -4.25 -25.16
C LYS A 100 5.88 -5.17 -25.19
N ASP A 101 6.19 -5.65 -26.38
CA ASP A 101 7.34 -6.51 -26.67
C ASP A 101 8.67 -5.83 -26.35
N ASP A 102 9.66 -6.62 -25.94
CA ASP A 102 10.98 -6.10 -25.54
C ASP A 102 11.80 -5.51 -26.70
N SER A 103 11.49 -5.93 -27.93
CA SER A 103 12.10 -5.38 -29.13
C SER A 103 11.12 -5.29 -30.28
N PHE A 104 11.09 -4.14 -30.97
CA PHE A 104 10.24 -3.93 -32.14
C PHE A 104 10.94 -3.05 -33.18
N PRO A 105 10.56 -3.13 -34.47
CA PRO A 105 11.20 -2.33 -35.52
C PRO A 105 10.98 -0.83 -35.29
N CYS A 106 11.97 -0.01 -35.68
CA CYS A 106 11.83 1.44 -35.56
C CYS A 106 10.69 1.95 -36.45
N THR A 107 9.78 2.72 -35.88
CA THR A 107 8.61 3.29 -36.58
C THR A 107 8.99 4.34 -37.62
N ARG A 108 10.25 4.78 -37.66
CA ARG A 108 10.69 5.86 -38.55
C ARG A 108 10.97 5.33 -39.96
N PRO A 109 10.39 5.95 -41.01
CA PRO A 109 10.74 5.61 -42.39
C PRO A 109 12.22 5.91 -42.65
N GLY A 110 12.95 4.92 -43.17
CA GLY A 110 14.39 5.01 -43.46
C GLY A 110 15.34 4.56 -42.34
N CYS A 111 14.83 4.02 -41.24
CA CYS A 111 15.66 3.43 -40.19
C CYS A 111 15.49 1.90 -40.14
N ASN A 112 16.58 1.15 -40.39
CA ASN A 112 16.59 -0.32 -40.25
C ASN A 112 16.83 -0.78 -38.80
N GLY A 113 16.96 0.15 -37.85
CA GLY A 113 17.22 -0.16 -36.44
C GLY A 113 16.00 -0.76 -35.75
N ARG A 114 16.26 -1.50 -34.67
CA ARG A 114 15.21 -1.96 -33.73
C ARG A 114 15.28 -1.12 -32.47
N PHE A 115 14.13 -0.91 -31.85
CA PHE A 115 14.03 -0.38 -30.50
C PHE A 115 14.30 -1.52 -29.53
N GLN A 116 15.32 -1.39 -28.69
CA GLN A 116 15.62 -2.32 -27.60
C GLN A 116 15.16 -1.74 -26.27
N LEU A 117 14.60 -2.59 -25.42
CA LEU A 117 14.23 -2.24 -24.06
C LEU A 117 15.49 -1.91 -23.24
N VAL A 118 15.56 -0.68 -22.74
CA VAL A 118 16.66 -0.23 -21.87
C VAL A 118 16.22 -0.20 -20.42
N ARG A 119 14.99 0.24 -20.15
CA ARG A 119 14.49 0.41 -18.78
C ARG A 119 13.02 0.08 -18.67
N HIS A 120 12.64 -0.37 -17.49
CA HIS A 120 11.26 -0.53 -17.09
C HIS A 120 11.08 0.25 -15.79
N VAL A 121 10.26 1.30 -15.86
CA VAL A 121 10.04 2.25 -14.78
C VAL A 121 8.60 2.14 -14.29
N SER A 122 8.41 2.36 -12.99
CA SER A 122 7.12 2.42 -12.33
C SER A 122 6.87 3.87 -11.94
N PHE A 123 5.74 4.43 -12.34
CA PHE A 123 5.31 5.76 -11.95
C PHE A 123 4.39 5.70 -10.74
N VAL A 124 4.71 6.54 -9.75
CA VAL A 124 3.87 6.77 -8.57
C VAL A 124 3.24 8.15 -8.71
N ASP A 125 1.96 8.18 -9.03
CA ASP A 125 1.19 9.41 -9.19
C ASP A 125 0.69 9.89 -7.83
N CYS A 126 1.34 10.92 -7.29
CA CYS A 126 0.99 11.49 -6.00
C CYS A 126 -0.12 12.55 -6.12
N PRO A 127 -1.06 12.59 -5.17
CA PRO A 127 -2.02 13.67 -5.10
C PRO A 127 -1.32 15.00 -4.79
N GLY A 128 -1.73 16.07 -5.48
CA GLY A 128 -1.18 17.43 -5.27
C GLY A 128 -2.05 18.34 -4.41
N HIS A 129 -3.15 17.83 -3.87
CA HIS A 129 -4.06 18.58 -3.02
C HIS A 129 -3.52 18.58 -1.58
N ASP A 130 -3.46 19.74 -0.94
CA ASP A 130 -2.96 19.95 0.43
C ASP A 130 -3.57 19.02 1.49
N ILE A 131 -4.88 18.72 1.42
CA ILE A 131 -5.58 17.78 2.32
C ILE A 131 -4.96 16.37 2.25
N LEU A 132 -4.33 16.00 1.13
CA LEU A 132 -3.81 14.66 0.85
C LEU A 132 -2.28 14.56 0.99
N MET A 133 -1.65 15.48 1.73
CA MET A 133 -0.21 15.44 1.98
C MET A 133 0.24 14.14 2.67
N ALA A 134 -0.59 13.57 3.55
CA ALA A 134 -0.31 12.27 4.17
C ALA A 134 -0.09 11.17 3.12
N THR A 135 -0.97 11.11 2.12
CA THR A 135 -0.87 10.15 1.01
C THR A 135 0.37 10.42 0.14
N MET A 136 0.72 11.68 -0.10
CA MET A 136 1.92 12.05 -0.86
C MET A 136 3.20 11.60 -0.14
N LEU A 137 3.28 11.79 1.18
CA LEU A 137 4.41 11.33 2.00
C LEU A 137 4.55 9.81 2.00
N ASN A 138 3.42 9.09 2.06
CA ASN A 138 3.42 7.62 2.00
C ASN A 138 3.96 7.11 0.65
N GLY A 139 3.64 7.80 -0.43
CA GLY A 139 4.20 7.54 -1.76
C GLY A 139 5.68 7.92 -1.86
N ALA A 140 6.08 9.04 -1.25
CA ALA A 140 7.45 9.55 -1.29
C ALA A 140 8.47 8.61 -0.62
N ALA A 141 8.05 7.82 0.38
CA ALA A 141 8.91 6.83 1.03
C ALA A 141 9.39 5.70 0.08
N VAL A 142 8.70 5.49 -1.03
CA VAL A 142 8.92 4.37 -1.97
C VAL A 142 9.62 4.81 -3.26
N MET A 143 9.67 6.11 -3.51
CA MET A 143 10.24 6.68 -4.73
C MET A 143 11.77 6.64 -4.68
N ASP A 144 12.39 6.38 -5.84
CA ASP A 144 13.84 6.49 -6.03
C ASP A 144 14.20 7.85 -6.66
N ALA A 145 13.30 8.38 -7.48
CA ALA A 145 13.44 9.66 -8.17
C ALA A 145 12.09 10.37 -8.26
N ALA A 146 12.11 11.68 -8.53
CA ALA A 146 10.90 12.48 -8.63
C ALA A 146 10.87 13.38 -9.87
N LEU A 147 9.68 13.55 -10.42
CA LEU A 147 9.33 14.50 -11.45
C LEU A 147 8.54 15.63 -10.81
N LEU A 148 9.11 16.83 -10.80
CA LEU A 148 8.44 18.04 -10.34
C LEU A 148 7.72 18.70 -11.50
N LEU A 149 6.39 18.62 -11.53
CA LEU A 149 5.57 19.25 -12.56
C LEU A 149 5.16 20.66 -12.16
N ILE A 150 5.42 21.60 -13.06
CA ILE A 150 5.04 23.02 -12.96
C ILE A 150 4.26 23.37 -14.21
N ALA A 151 3.06 23.93 -14.06
CA ALA A 151 2.25 24.32 -15.20
C ALA A 151 2.72 25.66 -15.78
N GLY A 152 2.90 25.74 -17.08
CA GLY A 152 3.39 26.91 -17.82
C GLY A 152 2.54 28.17 -17.64
N ASN A 153 1.23 27.97 -17.47
CA ASN A 153 0.22 29.01 -17.40
C ASN A 153 0.08 29.65 -16.01
N GLU A 154 0.76 29.11 -14.99
CA GLU A 154 0.68 29.59 -13.60
C GLU A 154 1.99 30.23 -13.17
N SER A 155 1.92 31.18 -12.23
CA SER A 155 3.12 31.79 -11.67
C SER A 155 3.88 30.80 -10.77
N CYS A 156 5.21 30.83 -10.84
CA CYS A 156 6.10 30.09 -9.95
C CYS A 156 6.71 31.07 -8.94
N PRO A 157 6.79 30.75 -7.63
CA PRO A 157 6.46 29.48 -6.98
C PRO A 157 5.03 29.38 -6.44
N GLN A 158 4.40 28.21 -6.62
CA GLN A 158 3.17 27.84 -5.93
C GLN A 158 3.46 27.24 -4.54
N PRO A 159 2.61 27.47 -3.51
CA PRO A 159 2.84 26.95 -2.16
C PRO A 159 2.96 25.43 -2.06
N GLN A 160 2.20 24.68 -2.87
CA GLN A 160 2.25 23.22 -2.89
C GLN A 160 3.53 22.72 -3.58
N THR A 161 4.03 23.44 -4.57
CA THR A 161 5.29 23.11 -5.24
C THR A 161 6.46 23.20 -4.25
N SER A 162 6.47 24.20 -3.37
CA SER A 162 7.50 24.32 -2.33
C SER A 162 7.34 23.29 -1.20
N GLU A 163 6.11 22.96 -0.81
CA GLU A 163 5.84 21.90 0.17
C GLU A 163 6.29 20.52 -0.35
N HIS A 164 5.96 20.18 -1.59
CA HIS A 164 6.39 18.93 -2.21
C HIS A 164 7.91 18.84 -2.39
N LEU A 165 8.56 19.94 -2.77
CA LEU A 165 10.02 19.98 -2.89
C LEU A 165 10.70 19.77 -1.53
N ALA A 166 10.19 20.41 -0.47
CA ALA A 166 10.69 20.20 0.89
C ALA A 166 10.48 18.76 1.36
N ALA A 167 9.33 18.14 1.07
CA ALA A 167 9.07 16.75 1.40
C ALA A 167 10.07 15.79 0.72
N ILE A 168 10.42 16.04 -0.54
CA ILE A 168 11.42 15.26 -1.30
C ILE A 168 12.82 15.42 -0.73
N GLU A 169 13.20 16.66 -0.37
CA GLU A 169 14.48 16.95 0.26
C GLU A 169 14.65 16.18 1.58
N ILE A 170 13.58 16.09 2.38
CA ILE A 170 13.57 15.32 3.62
C ILE A 170 13.73 13.82 3.32
N MET A 171 13.02 13.33 2.31
CA MET A 171 13.16 11.94 1.85
C MET A 171 14.53 11.69 1.21
N LYS A 172 15.42 12.69 1.11
CA LYS A 172 16.78 12.62 0.57
C LYS A 172 16.83 12.07 -0.85
N LEU A 173 15.80 12.34 -1.64
CA LEU A 173 15.80 11.99 -3.05
C LEU A 173 16.71 12.97 -3.80
N LYS A 174 17.80 12.45 -4.35
CA LYS A 174 18.82 13.26 -5.06
C LYS A 174 18.45 13.49 -6.53
N HIS A 175 17.66 12.60 -7.11
CA HIS A 175 17.37 12.60 -8.53
C HIS A 175 16.00 13.24 -8.79
N ILE A 176 16.04 14.51 -9.19
CA ILE A 176 14.85 15.31 -9.50
C ILE A 176 14.96 15.78 -10.94
N ILE A 177 13.86 15.68 -11.70
CA ILE A 177 13.72 16.29 -13.03
C ILE A 177 12.52 17.23 -12.97
N MET A 178 12.69 18.45 -13.45
CA MET A 178 11.63 19.44 -13.49
C MET A 178 10.96 19.43 -14.85
N LEU A 179 9.63 19.39 -14.86
CA LEU A 179 8.81 19.38 -16.06
C LEU A 179 7.94 20.62 -16.09
N GLN A 180 8.15 21.45 -17.11
CA GLN A 180 7.29 22.58 -17.42
C GLN A 180 6.19 22.07 -18.36
N ASN A 181 5.00 21.82 -17.82
CA ASN A 181 3.87 21.25 -18.56
C ASN A 181 2.94 22.35 -19.10
N LYS A 182 2.03 22.01 -20.01
CA LYS A 182 1.06 22.95 -20.64
C LYS A 182 1.71 24.10 -21.42
N ILE A 183 2.88 23.85 -22.02
CA ILE A 183 3.54 24.84 -22.88
C ILE A 183 2.72 25.19 -24.13
N ASP A 184 1.76 24.34 -24.50
CA ASP A 184 0.82 24.56 -25.60
C ASP A 184 -0.10 25.79 -25.40
N LEU A 185 -0.29 26.24 -24.16
CA LEU A 185 -1.14 27.40 -23.84
C LEU A 185 -0.36 28.71 -23.73
N VAL A 186 0.97 28.67 -23.79
CA VAL A 186 1.85 29.76 -23.35
C VAL A 186 2.77 30.19 -24.49
N LYS A 187 3.04 31.49 -24.58
CA LYS A 187 4.00 32.02 -25.55
C LYS A 187 5.44 31.70 -25.13
N GLU A 188 6.34 31.59 -26.10
CA GLU A 188 7.76 31.25 -25.84
C GLU A 188 8.44 32.21 -24.86
N SER A 189 8.14 33.52 -24.95
CA SER A 189 8.70 34.53 -24.02
C SER A 189 8.29 34.27 -22.57
N GLN A 190 7.00 34.00 -22.33
CA GLN A 190 6.48 33.69 -21.01
C GLN A 190 7.02 32.35 -20.48
N ALA A 191 7.19 31.36 -21.35
CA ALA A 191 7.78 30.08 -20.97
C ALA A 191 9.24 30.24 -20.49
N LYS A 192 10.04 31.09 -21.17
CA LYS A 192 11.42 31.42 -20.78
C LYS A 192 11.48 32.19 -19.46
N GLU A 193 10.61 33.19 -19.29
CA GLU A 193 10.53 33.95 -18.04
C GLU A 193 10.20 33.03 -16.85
N GLN A 194 9.23 32.13 -17.03
CA GLN A 194 8.89 31.16 -16.00
C GLN A 194 10.04 30.19 -15.72
N GLN A 195 10.79 29.77 -16.74
CA GLN A 195 11.98 28.94 -16.56
C GLN A 195 13.03 29.64 -15.68
N GLU A 196 13.25 30.94 -15.87
CA GLU A 196 14.13 31.72 -15.00
C GLU A 196 13.61 31.82 -13.57
N GLN A 197 12.29 31.97 -13.38
CA GLN A 197 11.67 31.96 -12.05
C GLN A 197 11.86 30.62 -11.34
N ILE A 198 11.74 29.50 -12.06
CA ILE A 198 11.97 28.15 -11.54
C ILE A 198 13.44 28.01 -11.10
N LEU A 199 14.39 28.45 -11.94
CA LEU A 199 15.81 28.40 -11.61
C LEU A 199 16.13 29.24 -10.37
N LYS A 200 15.59 30.46 -10.26
CA LYS A 200 15.72 31.32 -9.07
C LYS A 200 15.12 30.67 -7.81
N PHE A 201 13.99 29.98 -7.95
CA PHE A 201 13.33 29.30 -6.83
C PHE A 201 14.15 28.10 -6.32
N VAL A 202 14.83 27.41 -7.23
CA VAL A 202 15.57 26.18 -6.94
C VAL A 202 16.96 26.44 -6.37
N GLN A 203 17.52 27.65 -6.55
CA GLN A 203 18.80 28.05 -5.96
C GLN A 203 18.83 27.82 -4.45
N GLY A 204 19.83 27.08 -3.96
CA GLY A 204 19.98 26.75 -2.54
C GLY A 204 19.15 25.55 -2.04
N THR A 205 18.52 24.79 -2.94
CA THR A 205 17.81 23.53 -2.63
C THR A 205 18.52 22.31 -3.23
N VAL A 206 18.12 21.10 -2.85
CA VAL A 206 18.65 19.84 -3.42
C VAL A 206 18.40 19.71 -4.94
N ALA A 207 17.46 20.47 -5.48
CA ALA A 207 17.17 20.48 -6.92
C ALA A 207 18.11 21.40 -7.72
N GLU A 208 19.12 22.02 -7.10
CA GLU A 208 20.10 22.85 -7.80
C GLU A 208 20.84 22.06 -8.90
N GLY A 209 20.75 22.55 -10.14
CA GLY A 209 21.28 21.85 -11.32
C GLY A 209 20.37 20.76 -11.91
N ALA A 210 19.15 20.57 -11.39
CA ALA A 210 18.17 19.69 -12.01
C ALA A 210 17.71 20.25 -13.38
N PRO A 211 17.58 19.40 -14.41
CA PRO A 211 17.16 19.85 -15.73
C PRO A 211 15.68 20.25 -15.74
N VAL A 212 15.37 21.36 -16.42
CA VAL A 212 14.00 21.79 -16.70
C VAL A 212 13.67 21.40 -18.13
N ILE A 213 12.62 20.59 -18.32
CA ILE A 213 12.19 20.10 -19.63
C ILE A 213 10.79 20.66 -19.95
N PRO A 214 10.64 21.45 -21.02
CA PRO A 214 9.32 21.88 -21.49
C PRO A 214 8.62 20.75 -22.23
N ILE A 215 7.41 20.39 -21.78
CA ILE A 215 6.59 19.32 -22.34
C ILE A 215 5.13 19.75 -22.51
N SER A 216 4.43 19.11 -23.44
CA SER A 216 2.97 19.12 -23.49
C SER A 216 2.46 17.69 -23.31
N ALA A 217 1.96 17.40 -22.11
CA ALA A 217 1.46 16.07 -21.79
C ALA A 217 0.24 15.67 -22.64
N GLN A 218 -0.62 16.64 -22.95
CA GLN A 218 -1.88 16.40 -23.68
C GLN A 218 -1.60 16.04 -25.15
N LEU A 219 -0.72 16.80 -25.80
CA LEU A 219 -0.34 16.58 -27.20
C LEU A 219 0.79 15.55 -27.36
N LYS A 220 1.37 15.08 -26.25
CA LYS A 220 2.51 14.15 -26.20
C LYS A 220 3.78 14.69 -26.89
N TYR A 221 3.97 16.01 -26.90
CA TYR A 221 5.22 16.61 -27.37
C TYR A 221 6.33 16.53 -26.31
N ASN A 222 7.57 16.33 -26.77
CA ASN A 222 8.79 16.21 -25.96
C ASN A 222 8.81 15.09 -24.92
N ILE A 223 7.91 14.09 -25.03
CA ILE A 223 7.94 12.91 -24.17
C ILE A 223 9.21 12.07 -24.42
N GLU A 224 9.71 12.04 -25.66
CA GLU A 224 10.95 11.38 -26.05
C GLU A 224 12.17 11.97 -25.31
N VAL A 225 12.21 13.30 -25.19
CA VAL A 225 13.24 14.03 -24.43
C VAL A 225 13.17 13.62 -22.96
N LEU A 226 11.97 13.58 -22.36
CA LEU A 226 11.80 13.12 -20.98
C LEU A 226 12.33 11.68 -20.79
N CYS A 227 12.03 10.77 -21.73
CA CYS A 227 12.53 9.39 -21.68
C CYS A 227 14.06 9.31 -21.75
N GLU A 228 14.68 10.16 -22.57
CA GLU A 228 16.13 10.29 -22.62
C GLU A 228 16.71 10.77 -21.28
N TYR A 229 16.15 11.83 -20.69
CA TYR A 229 16.64 12.37 -19.42
C TYR A 229 16.45 11.38 -18.26
N ILE A 230 15.33 10.65 -18.21
CA ILE A 230 15.13 9.57 -17.24
C ILE A 230 16.25 8.55 -17.37
N THR A 231 16.58 8.14 -18.59
CA THR A 231 17.60 7.11 -18.85
C THR A 231 19.02 7.59 -18.51
N LYS A 232 19.32 8.88 -18.69
CA LYS A 232 20.67 9.42 -18.47
C LYS A 232 20.91 9.94 -17.06
N LYS A 233 19.91 10.58 -16.43
CA LYS A 233 20.09 11.30 -15.15
C LYS A 233 19.73 10.48 -13.93
N ILE A 234 18.82 9.53 -14.06
CA ILE A 234 18.42 8.66 -12.95
C ILE A 234 19.22 7.37 -13.08
N PRO A 235 20.21 7.08 -12.22
CA PRO A 235 20.84 5.77 -12.18
C PRO A 235 19.89 4.74 -11.56
N ILE A 236 20.12 3.45 -11.84
CA ILE A 236 19.43 2.38 -11.10
C ILE A 236 20.06 2.34 -9.70
N PRO A 237 19.28 2.48 -8.62
CA PRO A 237 19.81 2.37 -7.28
C PRO A 237 20.37 0.96 -7.05
N GLN A 238 21.51 0.86 -6.37
CA GLN A 238 22.02 -0.43 -5.92
C GLN A 238 21.10 -0.95 -4.82
N ARG A 239 20.57 -2.16 -5.01
CA ARG A 239 19.65 -2.81 -4.08
C ARG A 239 20.21 -4.16 -3.68
N ASP A 240 19.96 -4.55 -2.44
CA ASP A 240 20.40 -5.84 -1.92
C ASP A 240 19.39 -6.93 -2.29
N PHE A 241 19.82 -7.90 -3.09
CA PHE A 241 18.99 -9.04 -3.50
C PHE A 241 19.09 -10.24 -2.54
N THR A 242 20.21 -10.34 -1.80
CA THR A 242 20.54 -11.48 -0.93
C THR A 242 19.91 -11.37 0.46
N SER A 243 19.66 -10.15 0.93
CA SER A 243 19.03 -9.88 2.22
C SER A 243 17.63 -10.47 2.32
N ALA A 244 17.14 -10.66 3.55
CA ALA A 244 15.76 -11.11 3.78
C ALA A 244 14.75 -10.16 3.10
N PRO A 245 13.71 -10.71 2.44
CA PRO A 245 12.79 -9.90 1.67
C PRO A 245 11.91 -9.05 2.57
N ARG A 246 11.83 -7.76 2.24
CA ARG A 246 10.99 -6.77 2.92
C ARG A 246 10.25 -5.93 1.90
N LEU A 247 8.92 -5.99 1.98
CA LEU A 247 7.99 -5.24 1.17
C LEU A 247 7.20 -4.28 2.06
N ILE A 248 7.08 -3.03 1.63
CA ILE A 248 6.18 -2.06 2.24
C ILE A 248 4.86 -2.08 1.48
N VAL A 249 3.77 -2.35 2.18
CA VAL A 249 2.42 -2.35 1.60
C VAL A 249 1.93 -0.91 1.53
N ILE A 250 1.66 -0.44 0.32
CA ILE A 250 1.22 0.94 0.06
C ILE A 250 -0.26 0.96 -0.27
N ARG A 251 -0.78 -0.11 -0.88
CA ARG A 251 -2.20 -0.33 -1.16
C ARG A 251 -2.59 -1.78 -0.90
N SER A 252 -3.85 -2.00 -0.57
CA SER A 252 -4.41 -3.35 -0.49
C SER A 252 -5.74 -3.41 -1.23
N PHE A 253 -5.92 -4.52 -1.93
CA PHE A 253 -7.06 -4.72 -2.81
C PHE A 253 -7.63 -6.12 -2.67
N ASP A 254 -8.93 -6.17 -2.88
CA ASP A 254 -9.68 -7.38 -3.11
C ASP A 254 -9.90 -7.49 -4.62
N VAL A 255 -9.61 -8.67 -5.18
CA VAL A 255 -9.78 -8.99 -6.61
C VAL A 255 -11.10 -9.69 -6.89
N ASN A 256 -11.84 -10.08 -5.86
CA ASN A 256 -13.10 -10.78 -5.98
C ASN A 256 -14.19 -9.84 -6.49
N LYS A 257 -14.91 -10.27 -7.52
CA LYS A 257 -16.01 -9.52 -8.10
C LYS A 257 -17.31 -9.82 -7.33
N PRO A 258 -18.22 -8.85 -7.18
CA PRO A 258 -19.54 -9.12 -6.61
C PRO A 258 -20.25 -10.24 -7.38
N GLY A 259 -20.84 -11.20 -6.67
CA GLY A 259 -21.52 -12.36 -7.26
C GLY A 259 -20.59 -13.52 -7.64
N CYS A 260 -19.34 -13.54 -7.18
CA CYS A 260 -18.50 -14.73 -7.26
C CYS A 260 -18.99 -15.81 -6.30
N GLU A 261 -18.94 -17.06 -6.76
CA GLU A 261 -19.19 -18.23 -5.91
C GLU A 261 -18.10 -18.37 -4.84
N VAL A 262 -18.44 -19.04 -3.73
CA VAL A 262 -17.54 -19.20 -2.58
C VAL A 262 -16.28 -20.01 -2.96
N ASP A 263 -16.42 -20.97 -3.87
CA ASP A 263 -15.32 -21.85 -4.29
C ASP A 263 -14.27 -21.14 -5.16
N ASP A 264 -14.66 -20.07 -5.85
CA ASP A 264 -13.79 -19.29 -6.74
C ASP A 264 -13.11 -18.10 -6.03
N LEU A 265 -13.33 -17.95 -4.72
CA LEU A 265 -12.78 -16.85 -3.95
C LEU A 265 -11.25 -16.89 -3.94
N LYS A 266 -10.66 -15.77 -4.36
CA LYS A 266 -9.21 -15.54 -4.27
C LYS A 266 -8.90 -14.79 -2.99
N GLY A 267 -7.72 -15.07 -2.45
CA GLY A 267 -7.24 -14.34 -1.27
C GLY A 267 -6.96 -12.86 -1.58
N GLY A 268 -6.74 -12.10 -0.50
CA GLY A 268 -6.44 -10.68 -0.58
C GLY A 268 -5.08 -10.39 -1.23
N VAL A 269 -4.97 -9.21 -1.84
CA VAL A 269 -3.77 -8.79 -2.55
C VAL A 269 -3.16 -7.55 -1.88
N ALA A 270 -1.87 -7.63 -1.58
CA ALA A 270 -1.09 -6.54 -1.03
C ALA A 270 -0.23 -5.93 -2.14
N GLY A 271 -0.49 -4.67 -2.48
CA GLY A 271 0.28 -3.90 -3.45
C GLY A 271 1.33 -3.05 -2.75
N GLY A 272 2.58 -3.19 -3.15
CA GLY A 272 3.67 -2.51 -2.49
C GLY A 272 4.95 -2.48 -3.30
N SER A 273 6.00 -1.97 -2.68
CA SER A 273 7.34 -2.01 -3.25
C SER A 273 8.26 -2.81 -2.34
N ILE A 274 9.10 -3.63 -2.96
CA ILE A 274 10.14 -4.38 -2.28
C ILE A 274 11.35 -3.45 -2.08
N LEU A 275 11.76 -3.28 -0.83
CA LEU A 275 12.95 -2.49 -0.49
C LEU A 275 14.23 -3.30 -0.69
N ARG A 276 14.25 -4.53 -0.15
CA ARG A 276 15.40 -5.44 -0.15
C ARG A 276 14.91 -6.89 -0.22
N GLY A 277 15.79 -7.77 -0.70
CA GLY A 277 15.55 -9.20 -0.88
C GLY A 277 14.60 -9.55 -2.02
N VAL A 278 14.59 -10.82 -2.43
CA VAL A 278 13.76 -11.30 -3.53
C VAL A 278 12.57 -12.09 -2.97
N LEU A 279 11.35 -11.77 -3.41
CA LEU A 279 10.16 -12.55 -3.09
C LEU A 279 9.97 -13.64 -4.15
N LYS A 280 9.61 -14.86 -3.72
CA LYS A 280 9.32 -15.99 -4.60
C LYS A 280 7.88 -16.46 -4.40
N VAL A 281 7.25 -16.95 -5.47
CA VAL A 281 5.93 -17.59 -5.37
C VAL A 281 6.02 -18.83 -4.46
N GLY A 282 4.99 -19.06 -3.64
CA GLY A 282 4.93 -20.18 -2.69
C GLY A 282 5.62 -19.92 -1.34
N MET A 283 6.35 -18.82 -1.19
CA MET A 283 7.03 -18.48 0.06
C MET A 283 6.06 -18.12 1.17
N GLU A 284 6.38 -18.52 2.41
CA GLU A 284 5.65 -18.11 3.61
C GLU A 284 6.08 -16.72 4.07
N ILE A 285 5.10 -15.92 4.41
CA ILE A 285 5.27 -14.50 4.73
C ILE A 285 4.56 -14.17 6.04
N GLU A 286 5.07 -13.17 6.72
CA GLU A 286 4.41 -12.51 7.84
C GLU A 286 4.11 -11.03 7.50
N VAL A 287 3.01 -10.51 8.02
CA VAL A 287 2.64 -9.10 7.92
C VAL A 287 2.59 -8.51 9.33
N ARG A 288 3.39 -7.47 9.55
CA ARG A 288 3.45 -6.69 10.80
C ARG A 288 3.07 -5.22 10.54
N PRO A 289 2.42 -4.51 11.48
CA PRO A 289 2.04 -4.91 12.86
C PRO A 289 0.90 -5.95 12.94
N GLY A 290 0.25 -6.25 11.82
CA GLY A 290 -0.75 -7.31 11.72
C GLY A 290 -2.12 -6.86 12.24
N LEU A 291 -2.80 -7.75 12.98
CA LEU A 291 -4.07 -7.48 13.63
C LEU A 291 -3.84 -6.76 14.95
N VAL A 292 -4.47 -5.59 15.09
CA VAL A 292 -4.40 -4.78 16.30
C VAL A 292 -5.71 -4.95 17.06
N SER A 293 -5.65 -5.60 18.23
CA SER A 293 -6.75 -5.69 19.19
C SER A 293 -6.49 -4.74 20.36
N LYS A 294 -7.57 -4.15 20.87
CA LYS A 294 -7.56 -3.36 22.11
C LYS A 294 -8.26 -4.17 23.19
N ASP A 295 -7.55 -4.44 24.27
CA ASP A 295 -8.14 -5.07 25.45
C ASP A 295 -9.03 -4.06 26.19
N SER A 296 -9.90 -4.54 27.09
CA SER A 296 -10.80 -3.71 27.90
C SER A 296 -10.07 -2.67 28.76
N GLU A 297 -8.81 -2.94 29.12
CA GLU A 297 -7.92 -2.05 29.87
C GLU A 297 -7.20 -1.00 28.99
N GLY A 298 -7.49 -0.98 27.68
CA GLY A 298 -6.86 -0.06 26.72
C GLY A 298 -5.45 -0.48 26.28
N LYS A 299 -4.96 -1.65 26.71
CA LYS A 299 -3.69 -2.21 26.24
C LYS A 299 -3.83 -2.71 24.80
N LEU A 300 -2.89 -2.31 23.96
CA LEU A 300 -2.83 -2.71 22.56
C LEU A 300 -2.09 -4.04 22.44
N THR A 301 -2.75 -5.05 21.88
CA THR A 301 -2.15 -6.34 21.54
C THR A 301 -2.03 -6.44 20.02
N CYS A 302 -0.82 -6.76 19.53
CA CYS A 302 -0.53 -6.89 18.11
C CYS A 302 -0.22 -8.35 17.80
N LYS A 303 -0.96 -8.96 16.86
CA LYS A 303 -0.69 -10.31 16.37
C LYS A 303 -0.28 -10.27 14.90
N PRO A 304 0.90 -10.78 14.52
CA PRO A 304 1.30 -10.83 13.13
C PRO A 304 0.36 -11.74 12.33
N ILE A 305 0.15 -11.40 11.05
CA ILE A 305 -0.65 -12.23 10.14
C ILE A 305 0.33 -13.09 9.34
N PHE A 306 0.21 -14.41 9.45
CA PHE A 306 0.98 -15.34 8.63
C PHE A 306 0.18 -15.73 7.39
N SER A 307 0.85 -15.81 6.25
CA SER A 307 0.24 -16.22 4.99
C SER A 307 1.27 -16.83 4.04
N ARG A 308 0.81 -17.21 2.85
CA ARG A 308 1.65 -17.72 1.76
C ARG A 308 1.38 -16.93 0.49
N ILE A 309 2.44 -16.66 -0.28
CA ILE A 309 2.35 -16.02 -1.59
C ILE A 309 1.78 -17.02 -2.59
N VAL A 310 0.67 -16.67 -3.23
CA VAL A 310 0.02 -17.45 -4.28
C VAL A 310 0.49 -17.02 -5.66
N SER A 311 0.62 -15.71 -5.87
CA SER A 311 0.96 -15.14 -7.18
C SER A 311 1.64 -13.79 -7.02
N LEU A 312 2.55 -13.45 -7.93
CA LEU A 312 3.16 -12.13 -8.03
C LEU A 312 2.77 -11.50 -9.37
N PHE A 313 2.31 -10.26 -9.33
CA PHE A 313 1.90 -9.51 -10.53
C PHE A 313 2.61 -8.16 -10.61
N ALA A 314 3.17 -7.84 -11.77
CA ALA A 314 3.55 -6.48 -12.13
C ALA A 314 2.58 -5.98 -13.21
N GLU A 315 1.60 -5.17 -12.80
CA GLU A 315 0.51 -4.70 -13.66
C GLU A 315 -0.29 -5.86 -14.31
N GLN A 316 -0.01 -6.22 -15.56
CA GLN A 316 -0.64 -7.33 -16.27
C GLN A 316 0.27 -8.58 -16.34
N ASN A 317 1.57 -8.41 -16.07
CA ASN A 317 2.55 -9.46 -16.23
C ASN A 317 2.60 -10.35 -14.99
N SER A 318 2.56 -11.67 -15.19
CA SER A 318 2.79 -12.65 -14.14
C SER A 318 4.30 -12.82 -13.88
N LEU A 319 4.67 -12.91 -12.60
CA LEU A 319 6.05 -13.06 -12.13
C LEU A 319 6.17 -14.32 -11.27
N GLU A 320 7.28 -15.05 -11.41
CA GLU A 320 7.60 -16.17 -10.52
C GLU A 320 8.45 -15.73 -9.32
N PHE A 321 9.31 -14.74 -9.55
CA PHE A 321 10.05 -14.05 -8.51
C PHE A 321 9.96 -12.53 -8.73
N ALA A 322 9.99 -11.78 -7.64
CA ALA A 322 9.96 -10.33 -7.68
C ALA A 322 11.22 -9.76 -7.03
N VAL A 323 11.88 -8.88 -7.77
CA VAL A 323 13.09 -8.22 -7.31
C VAL A 323 12.77 -6.95 -6.50
N PRO A 324 13.72 -6.47 -5.66
CA PRO A 324 13.67 -5.13 -5.10
C PRO A 324 13.41 -4.07 -6.16
N GLY A 325 12.40 -3.25 -5.93
CA GLY A 325 12.01 -2.16 -6.83
C GLY A 325 10.72 -2.40 -7.58
N GLY A 326 10.28 -1.34 -8.24
CA GLY A 326 8.97 -1.29 -8.86
C GLY A 326 7.83 -1.44 -7.86
N LEU A 327 6.63 -1.54 -8.40
CA LEU A 327 5.42 -1.83 -7.66
C LEU A 327 4.89 -3.19 -8.08
N ILE A 328 4.64 -4.04 -7.09
CA ILE A 328 4.22 -5.42 -7.27
C ILE A 328 2.94 -5.65 -6.48
N GLY A 329 1.99 -6.33 -7.12
CA GLY A 329 0.83 -6.92 -6.45
C GLY A 329 1.17 -8.33 -5.98
N VAL A 330 1.29 -8.50 -4.66
CA VAL A 330 1.50 -9.80 -4.03
C VAL A 330 0.14 -10.41 -3.69
N GLY A 331 -0.26 -11.42 -4.44
CA GLY A 331 -1.44 -12.23 -4.15
C GLY A 331 -1.14 -13.16 -2.99
N THR A 332 -1.89 -13.03 -1.91
CA THR A 332 -1.67 -13.79 -0.67
C THR A 332 -2.89 -14.65 -0.35
N LYS A 333 -2.74 -15.62 0.56
CA LYS A 333 -3.86 -16.35 1.16
C LYS A 333 -4.51 -15.62 2.34
N ILE A 334 -4.26 -14.31 2.49
CA ILE A 334 -4.90 -13.50 3.54
C ILE A 334 -6.38 -13.37 3.21
N GLU A 335 -7.22 -13.34 4.25
CA GLU A 335 -8.66 -13.12 4.09
C GLU A 335 -8.95 -11.79 3.34
N PRO A 336 -9.78 -11.80 2.29
CA PRO A 336 -10.08 -10.59 1.51
C PRO A 336 -10.61 -9.42 2.34
N THR A 337 -11.34 -9.69 3.43
CA THR A 337 -11.88 -8.69 4.36
C THR A 337 -10.81 -7.79 4.97
N LEU A 338 -9.60 -8.33 5.20
CA LEU A 338 -8.47 -7.59 5.76
C LEU A 338 -7.79 -6.71 4.72
N CYS A 339 -7.88 -7.06 3.44
CA CYS A 339 -7.29 -6.31 2.33
C CYS A 339 -8.25 -5.30 1.72
N ARG A 340 -9.53 -5.31 2.11
CA ARG A 340 -10.55 -4.41 1.56
C ARG A 340 -10.27 -2.96 1.97
N ALA A 341 -10.42 -2.05 1.01
CA ALA A 341 -10.36 -0.60 1.21
C ALA A 341 -9.06 -0.08 1.86
N ASP A 342 -7.90 -0.59 1.42
CA ASP A 342 -6.59 -0.07 1.83
C ASP A 342 -6.31 -0.21 3.35
N ARG A 343 -6.85 -1.25 4.00
CA ARG A 343 -6.64 -1.53 5.44
C ARG A 343 -5.23 -1.95 5.82
N LEU A 344 -4.47 -2.57 4.90
CA LEU A 344 -3.08 -2.98 5.14
C LEU A 344 -2.05 -1.90 4.74
N VAL A 345 -2.48 -0.66 4.50
CA VAL A 345 -1.56 0.41 4.09
C VAL A 345 -0.64 0.78 5.25
N GLY A 346 0.66 0.80 4.97
CA GLY A 346 1.70 1.06 5.96
C GLY A 346 2.17 -0.18 6.71
N HIS A 347 1.57 -1.35 6.48
CA HIS A 347 2.09 -2.62 6.99
C HIS A 347 3.35 -3.03 6.23
N VAL A 348 4.21 -3.76 6.93
CA VAL A 348 5.43 -4.35 6.39
C VAL A 348 5.18 -5.85 6.22
N LEU A 349 5.47 -6.36 5.03
CA LEU A 349 5.39 -7.77 4.67
C LEU A 349 6.81 -8.29 4.46
N GLY A 350 7.14 -9.44 5.04
CA GLY A 350 8.46 -10.05 4.87
C GLY A 350 8.43 -11.55 5.11
N ALA A 351 9.62 -12.17 5.02
CA ALA A 351 9.77 -13.58 5.39
C ALA A 351 9.52 -13.77 6.90
N VAL A 352 8.97 -14.93 7.26
CA VAL A 352 8.61 -15.27 8.65
C VAL A 352 9.84 -15.13 9.58
N GLY A 353 9.69 -14.34 10.64
CA GLY A 353 10.71 -14.16 11.68
C GLY A 353 11.81 -13.15 11.35
N THR A 354 11.70 -12.45 10.23
CA THR A 354 12.75 -11.50 9.77
C THR A 354 12.36 -10.03 9.95
N LEU A 355 11.09 -9.75 10.24
CA LEU A 355 10.60 -8.38 10.34
C LEU A 355 11.03 -7.66 11.64
N PRO A 356 11.15 -6.32 11.60
CA PRO A 356 11.55 -5.53 12.75
C PRO A 356 10.48 -5.48 13.85
N ASP A 357 10.87 -4.90 14.97
CA ASP A 357 10.03 -4.76 16.16
C ASP A 357 8.87 -3.78 15.95
N ILE A 358 7.87 -3.91 16.82
CA ILE A 358 6.65 -3.10 16.81
C ILE A 358 6.73 -2.08 17.95
N PHE A 359 6.60 -0.81 17.61
CA PHE A 359 6.67 0.31 18.55
C PHE A 359 5.30 0.97 18.70
N ILE A 360 4.93 1.29 19.94
CA ILE A 360 3.74 2.08 20.30
C ILE A 360 4.15 3.48 20.77
N GLU A 361 5.31 3.60 21.39
CA GLU A 361 5.92 4.86 21.79
C GLU A 361 7.21 5.09 21.00
N LEU A 362 7.43 6.34 20.59
CA LEU A 362 8.62 6.73 19.85
C LEU A 362 9.30 7.91 20.53
N GLU A 363 10.63 7.87 20.51
CA GLU A 363 11.48 9.02 20.84
C GLU A 363 12.12 9.55 19.56
N ILE A 364 11.83 10.80 19.21
CA ILE A 364 12.26 11.42 17.96
C ILE A 364 12.96 12.76 18.23
N SER A 365 13.96 13.16 17.43
CA SER A 365 14.24 14.58 17.22
C SER A 365 13.24 15.07 16.24
N TYR A 366 13.01 16.35 16.44
CA TYR A 366 12.37 17.15 15.47
C TYR A 366 13.24 18.40 15.23
N TYR A 367 13.33 18.83 13.98
CA TYR A 367 13.84 20.15 13.59
C TYR A 367 12.72 20.93 12.90
N LEU A 368 12.32 22.07 13.47
CA LEU A 368 11.23 22.89 12.95
C LEU A 368 11.72 23.79 11.82
N LEU A 369 10.95 23.83 10.73
CA LEU A 369 11.16 24.79 9.67
C LEU A 369 10.92 26.21 10.20
N LYS A 370 11.68 27.19 9.68
CA LYS A 370 11.55 28.59 10.11
C LYS A 370 10.19 29.19 9.77
N ARG A 371 9.54 28.70 8.71
CA ARG A 371 8.26 29.19 8.18
C ARG A 371 7.37 28.00 7.82
N LEU A 372 6.07 28.20 7.97
CA LEU A 372 5.07 27.27 7.44
C LEU A 372 5.13 27.26 5.91
N LEU A 373 5.16 26.07 5.34
CA LEU A 373 5.01 25.83 3.90
C LEU A 373 3.54 25.53 3.60
N GLY A 374 3.07 25.83 2.40
CA GLY A 374 1.73 25.47 1.93
C GLY A 374 0.58 26.41 2.32
N VAL A 375 0.75 27.33 3.27
CA VAL A 375 -0.32 28.27 3.66
C VAL A 375 -0.27 29.54 2.80
N ARG A 376 -1.34 29.80 2.04
CA ARG A 376 -1.57 31.10 1.38
C ARG A 376 -2.11 32.07 2.43
N MET A 377 -1.29 33.03 2.83
CA MET A 377 -1.79 34.23 3.50
C MET A 377 -2.13 35.23 2.40
N GLU A 378 -3.38 35.68 2.33
CA GLU A 378 -3.74 36.82 1.50
C GLU A 378 -3.06 38.08 2.08
N GLY A 379 -2.15 38.66 1.30
CA GLY A 379 -1.31 39.80 1.71
C GLY A 379 0.16 39.43 1.94
N GLU A 380 1.07 40.34 1.60
CA GLU A 380 2.56 40.22 1.59
C GLU A 380 3.23 39.85 2.94
N LYS A 381 2.48 39.38 3.93
CA LYS A 381 3.02 38.82 5.17
C LYS A 381 3.59 37.43 4.90
N LYS A 382 4.87 37.42 4.52
CA LYS A 382 5.75 36.24 4.45
C LYS A 382 5.44 35.27 5.60
N GLY A 383 5.00 34.06 5.24
CA GLY A 383 4.59 32.90 6.06
C GLY A 383 4.70 32.98 7.59
N ALA A 384 3.62 32.60 8.28
CA ALA A 384 3.57 32.49 9.73
C ALA A 384 4.71 31.60 10.29
N LYS A 385 5.31 32.06 11.39
CA LYS A 385 6.42 31.38 12.05
C LYS A 385 5.91 30.11 12.75
N VAL A 386 6.65 29.01 12.62
CA VAL A 386 6.31 27.75 13.26
C VAL A 386 6.50 27.86 14.77
N GLN A 387 5.44 27.57 15.54
CA GLN A 387 5.51 27.48 17.00
C GLN A 387 6.10 26.13 17.44
N LYS A 388 6.70 26.11 18.64
CA LYS A 388 7.22 24.88 19.26
C LYS A 388 6.08 23.92 19.61
N LEU A 389 6.40 22.62 19.67
CA LEU A 389 5.45 21.56 20.03
C LEU A 389 5.02 21.68 21.51
N SER A 390 3.72 21.56 21.76
CA SER A 390 3.18 21.52 23.13
C SER A 390 2.91 20.08 23.59
N LYS A 391 2.92 19.88 24.91
CA LYS A 391 2.53 18.59 25.49
C LYS A 391 1.04 18.33 25.24
N ASN A 392 0.67 17.07 25.07
CA ASN A 392 -0.67 16.58 24.72
C ASN A 392 -1.22 17.06 23.37
N GLU A 393 -0.40 17.67 22.52
CA GLU A 393 -0.79 17.99 21.15
C GLU A 393 -0.92 16.70 20.32
N VAL A 394 -1.94 16.66 19.46
CA VAL A 394 -2.14 15.58 18.51
C VAL A 394 -1.51 15.99 17.18
N LEU A 395 -0.52 15.21 16.77
CA LEU A 395 0.18 15.37 15.50
C LEU A 395 -0.13 14.19 14.59
N LEU A 396 -0.04 14.41 13.29
CA LEU A 396 -0.03 13.33 12.32
C LEU A 396 1.41 12.90 12.10
N VAL A 397 1.74 11.65 12.41
CA VAL A 397 3.07 11.07 12.27
C VAL A 397 3.05 10.12 11.09
N ASN A 398 3.82 10.43 10.05
CA ASN A 398 4.03 9.55 8.91
C ASN A 398 5.38 8.85 9.05
N ILE A 399 5.38 7.52 9.09
CA ILE A 399 6.60 6.71 9.25
C ILE A 399 6.65 5.76 8.06
N GLY A 400 7.63 5.96 7.18
CA GLY A 400 7.65 5.26 5.89
C GLY A 400 6.34 5.51 5.12
N SER A 401 5.53 4.46 4.95
CA SER A 401 4.23 4.52 4.25
C SER A 401 3.02 4.47 5.19
N LEU A 402 3.20 4.47 6.51
CA LEU A 402 2.11 4.48 7.48
C LEU A 402 1.85 5.90 8.00
N SER A 403 0.59 6.31 7.97
CA SER A 403 0.12 7.55 8.61
C SER A 403 -0.66 7.22 9.87
N THR A 404 -0.19 7.67 11.04
CA THR A 404 -0.90 7.50 12.32
C THR A 404 -0.99 8.80 13.09
N GLY A 405 -2.05 8.96 13.88
CA GLY A 405 -2.08 9.99 14.91
C GLY A 405 -1.09 9.67 16.02
N GLY A 406 -0.42 10.69 16.55
CA GLY A 406 0.46 10.59 17.70
C GLY A 406 0.21 11.73 18.68
N ARG A 407 0.17 11.41 19.98
CA ARG A 407 0.07 12.39 21.06
C ARG A 407 1.45 12.64 21.66
N VAL A 408 1.83 13.90 21.76
CA VAL A 408 3.10 14.29 22.36
C VAL A 408 3.04 14.16 23.89
N LEU A 409 3.82 13.25 24.46
CA LEU A 409 3.89 13.05 25.92
C LEU A 409 4.84 14.06 26.58
N ALA A 410 6.04 14.18 26.01
CA ALA A 410 7.09 15.05 26.54
C ALA A 410 7.85 15.72 25.40
N THR A 411 8.18 17.00 25.60
CA THR A 411 9.02 17.78 24.69
C THR A 411 10.26 18.27 25.42
N LYS A 412 11.41 18.04 24.79
CA LYS A 412 12.70 18.70 25.03
C LYS A 412 13.00 19.60 23.82
N ALA A 413 14.06 20.40 23.88
CA ALA A 413 14.41 21.35 22.82
C ALA A 413 14.51 20.69 21.44
N ASP A 414 15.24 19.56 21.36
CA ASP A 414 15.49 18.84 20.11
C ASP A 414 14.98 17.39 20.12
N MET A 415 14.21 16.98 21.14
CA MET A 415 13.67 15.62 21.26
C MET A 415 12.22 15.66 21.75
N ALA A 416 11.38 14.78 21.24
CA ALA A 416 10.00 14.60 21.67
C ALA A 416 9.70 13.11 21.84
N LYS A 417 8.94 12.79 22.90
CA LYS A 417 8.37 11.45 23.11
C LYS A 417 6.92 11.49 22.66
N ILE A 418 6.55 10.62 21.71
CA ILE A 418 5.22 10.56 21.11
C ILE A 418 4.64 9.17 21.32
N SER A 419 3.40 9.10 21.82
CA SER A 419 2.62 7.88 21.88
C SER A 419 1.72 7.80 20.65
N LEU A 420 1.76 6.68 19.94
CA LEU A 420 1.03 6.47 18.70
C LEU A 420 -0.34 5.82 18.98
N THR A 421 -1.35 6.23 18.21
CA THR A 421 -2.68 5.61 18.29
C THR A 421 -2.68 4.19 17.72
N ASN A 422 -1.93 3.97 16.63
CA ASN A 422 -1.74 2.68 16.00
C ASN A 422 -0.28 2.25 16.15
N PRO A 423 -0.02 0.97 16.43
CA PRO A 423 1.33 0.41 16.51
C PRO A 423 2.01 0.45 15.14
N VAL A 424 3.32 0.62 15.12
CA VAL A 424 4.11 0.75 13.88
C VAL A 424 5.27 -0.21 13.88
N CYS A 425 5.48 -0.89 12.76
CA CYS A 425 6.64 -1.74 12.52
C CYS A 425 7.70 -0.91 11.78
N THR A 426 8.80 -0.56 12.45
CA THR A 426 9.81 0.36 11.91
C THR A 426 11.20 -0.01 12.42
N GLU A 427 12.24 0.31 11.64
CA GLU A 427 13.63 0.20 12.08
C GLU A 427 14.16 1.52 12.65
N VAL A 428 15.13 1.44 13.55
CA VAL A 428 15.79 2.63 14.10
C VAL A 428 16.47 3.40 12.97
N GLY A 429 16.05 4.66 12.79
CA GLY A 429 16.63 5.55 11.77
C GLY A 429 15.80 5.68 10.48
N GLU A 430 14.60 5.10 10.43
CA GLU A 430 13.64 5.42 9.37
C GLU A 430 13.22 6.90 9.40
N LYS A 431 12.87 7.40 8.22
CA LYS A 431 12.49 8.81 8.03
C LYS A 431 11.05 9.01 8.50
N ILE A 432 10.84 10.04 9.30
CA ILE A 432 9.53 10.35 9.89
C ILE A 432 9.11 11.74 9.48
N ALA A 433 7.83 11.85 9.16
CA ALA A 433 7.14 13.05 8.77
C ALA A 433 5.95 13.44 9.68
N LEU A 434 6.15 14.29 10.69
CA LEU A 434 5.17 15.08 11.46
C LEU A 434 4.45 16.23 10.71
N SER A 435 3.13 16.17 10.68
CA SER A 435 2.26 17.27 10.28
C SER A 435 1.42 17.76 11.46
N ARG A 436 1.14 19.06 11.51
CA ARG A 436 0.25 19.69 12.51
C ARG A 436 -1.01 20.20 11.84
N ARG A 437 -2.10 20.18 12.58
CA ARG A 437 -3.37 20.74 12.11
C ARG A 437 -3.37 22.26 12.30
N VAL A 438 -3.45 23.01 11.20
CA VAL A 438 -3.59 24.48 11.16
C VAL A 438 -4.79 24.81 10.28
N ASP A 439 -5.73 25.62 10.76
CA ASP A 439 -6.93 26.05 10.01
C ASP A 439 -7.70 24.92 9.32
N LYS A 440 -7.88 23.79 10.02
CA LYS A 440 -8.50 22.53 9.55
C LYS A 440 -7.67 21.71 8.55
N HIS A 441 -6.56 22.22 8.04
CA HIS A 441 -5.63 21.52 7.15
C HIS A 441 -4.44 20.93 7.91
N TRP A 442 -3.84 19.87 7.39
CA TRP A 442 -2.59 19.33 7.93
C TRP A 442 -1.42 19.99 7.20
N SER A 443 -0.69 20.86 7.89
CA SER A 443 0.50 21.51 7.35
C SER A 443 1.76 20.81 7.81
N LEU A 444 2.72 20.68 6.90
CA LEU A 444 4.05 20.13 7.20
C LEU A 444 4.83 21.10 8.09
N LEU A 445 5.35 20.62 9.24
CA LEU A 445 6.09 21.48 10.17
C LEU A 445 7.61 21.28 10.18
N LEU A 446 8.09 20.12 9.75
CA LEU A 446 9.31 19.55 10.32
C LEU A 446 10.00 18.62 9.31
N PHE A 447 11.30 18.27 9.50
CA PHE A 447 11.84 16.88 9.61
C PHE A 447 13.37 16.85 9.60
N LYS A 448 13.95 16.23 10.65
CA LYS A 448 15.11 15.31 10.60
C LYS A 448 15.30 14.68 11.99
N PHE A 449 15.54 13.36 12.08
CA PHE A 449 16.23 12.80 13.25
C PHE A 449 17.32 11.79 12.90
N HIS A 450 18.28 11.78 13.81
CA HIS A 450 19.26 10.75 14.07
C HIS A 450 18.94 10.13 15.44
N ARG A 451 18.57 8.84 15.46
CA ARG A 451 18.60 7.91 16.61
C ARG A 451 17.33 7.80 17.48
N CYS A 452 16.47 6.82 17.17
CA CYS A 452 15.55 6.26 18.17
C CYS A 452 16.41 5.53 19.22
N ASN A 453 16.44 6.01 20.47
CA ASN A 453 17.23 5.40 21.53
C ASN A 453 16.31 4.70 22.53
N ARG A 454 16.47 3.38 22.62
CA ARG A 454 16.09 2.44 23.68
C ARG A 454 14.62 2.23 24.06
N ASP A 455 14.36 0.92 24.17
CA ASP A 455 13.26 0.24 24.82
C ASP A 455 12.96 0.80 26.22
N ILE A 456 11.71 1.21 26.41
CA ILE A 456 11.11 1.31 27.75
C ILE A 456 9.86 0.44 27.71
N PHE A 457 10.04 -0.87 27.69
CA PHE A 457 9.10 -1.78 28.35
C PHE A 457 9.85 -2.99 28.89
N GLY A 458 10.05 -2.99 30.20
CA GLY A 458 10.12 -4.23 30.97
C GLY A 458 8.79 -4.95 30.80
N ASN A 459 8.78 -5.99 29.98
CA ASN A 459 8.10 -7.25 30.21
C ASN A 459 8.40 -8.17 29.03
N SER A 460 9.52 -8.87 29.16
CA SER A 460 9.75 -10.16 28.52
C SER A 460 8.61 -11.13 28.91
N TYR A 461 7.56 -11.19 28.09
CA TYR A 461 6.67 -12.34 28.00
C TYR A 461 6.67 -12.85 26.57
N PHE A 462 7.87 -13.10 26.04
CA PHE A 462 8.11 -14.02 24.93
C PHE A 462 9.47 -14.68 25.15
N SER A 463 9.58 -15.44 26.23
CA SER A 463 10.56 -16.52 26.34
C SER A 463 9.87 -17.70 27.01
N ASN A 464 9.98 -18.87 26.37
CA ASN A 464 9.50 -20.18 26.80
C ASN A 464 8.07 -20.52 26.39
N ASN A 465 7.90 -20.93 25.13
CA ASN A 465 7.21 -22.17 24.78
C ASN A 465 7.50 -22.52 23.31
N PHE A 466 8.75 -22.92 23.05
CA PHE A 466 9.08 -23.78 21.92
C PHE A 466 10.00 -24.88 22.46
N PRO A 467 9.65 -26.17 22.37
CA PRO A 467 10.64 -27.21 22.53
C PRO A 467 11.61 -27.14 21.34
N PRO A 468 12.92 -27.37 21.53
CA PRO A 468 13.87 -27.37 20.43
C PRO A 468 13.52 -28.53 19.48
N ARG A 469 13.38 -28.24 18.19
CA ARG A 469 13.36 -29.27 17.14
C ARG A 469 14.72 -29.97 17.14
N LYS A 470 14.78 -31.18 17.70
CA LYS A 470 15.86 -32.13 17.40
C LYS A 470 15.78 -32.52 15.93
N SER A 471 16.94 -32.56 15.31
CA SER A 471 17.21 -33.07 13.97
C SER A 471 16.60 -34.45 13.76
N LEU A 472 15.89 -34.59 12.64
CA LEU A 472 15.50 -35.87 12.02
C LEU A 472 16.76 -36.52 11.45
N LEU A 473 17.42 -37.34 12.27
CA LEU A 473 18.37 -38.41 11.93
C LEU A 473 18.60 -39.12 13.27
N ASP A 474 18.50 -40.45 13.27
CA ASP A 474 18.56 -41.37 14.42
C ASP A 474 17.24 -41.61 15.15
N LEU A 475 16.49 -42.61 14.69
CA LEU A 475 15.74 -43.59 15.49
C LEU A 475 15.13 -44.63 14.53
N GLU A 476 15.99 -45.47 13.95
CA GLU A 476 15.61 -46.84 13.58
C GLU A 476 15.72 -47.75 14.81
N ALA A 477 14.93 -48.83 14.79
CA ALA A 477 14.82 -49.90 15.77
C ALA A 477 14.01 -49.56 17.04
N PHE A 478 12.74 -49.98 17.05
CA PHE A 478 12.25 -50.91 18.08
C PHE A 478 10.96 -51.57 17.59
N SER A 479 11.09 -52.86 17.30
CA SER A 479 10.06 -53.84 16.94
C SER A 479 9.17 -54.18 18.13
N ILE A 480 7.85 -54.21 17.94
CA ILE A 480 6.94 -54.98 18.80
C ILE A 480 5.98 -55.78 17.91
N SER A 481 6.00 -57.09 18.15
CA SER A 481 5.35 -58.21 17.49
C SER A 481 3.83 -58.22 17.65
N THR A 482 3.14 -58.50 16.55
CA THR A 482 1.75 -58.95 16.47
C THR A 482 1.69 -60.47 16.56
N GLU A 483 0.87 -61.00 17.47
CA GLU A 483 0.30 -62.35 17.37
C GLU A 483 -1.21 -62.24 17.08
N VAL A 484 -1.64 -63.08 16.13
CA VAL A 484 -2.97 -63.17 15.52
C VAL A 484 -3.53 -64.53 15.87
N ILE A 485 -4.75 -64.63 16.43
CA ILE A 485 -5.62 -65.83 16.41
C ILE A 485 -7.09 -65.34 16.58
N SER A 486 -7.88 -65.13 15.53
CA SER A 486 -8.75 -66.06 14.75
C SER A 486 -10.22 -66.11 15.24
N GLY A 487 -11.19 -66.05 14.32
CA GLY A 487 -12.58 -66.51 14.57
C GLY A 487 -13.66 -65.85 13.73
N ASP A 488 -14.07 -66.53 12.65
CA ASP A 488 -15.02 -66.14 11.58
C ASP A 488 -16.53 -66.13 11.94
N ILE A 489 -17.32 -65.70 10.93
CA ILE A 489 -18.77 -65.93 10.63
C ILE A 489 -19.71 -64.78 11.08
N GLY A 490 -20.60 -64.16 10.29
CA GLY A 490 -21.04 -64.27 8.90
C GLY A 490 -22.43 -63.60 8.70
N CYS A 491 -22.61 -62.89 7.56
CA CYS A 491 -23.84 -62.46 6.83
C CYS A 491 -25.02 -61.77 7.56
N GLY A 492 -25.32 -60.50 7.27
CA GLY A 492 -26.33 -60.04 6.26
C GLY A 492 -27.54 -59.41 7.00
N CYS A 493 -28.27 -58.35 6.64
CA CYS A 493 -28.53 -57.58 5.42
C CYS A 493 -29.16 -56.21 5.84
N GLY A 494 -29.10 -55.18 4.99
CA GLY A 494 -30.08 -54.06 4.98
C GLY A 494 -29.63 -52.69 5.51
N ALA A 495 -29.53 -51.71 4.62
CA ALA A 495 -29.32 -50.28 4.89
C ALA A 495 -30.68 -49.52 4.93
N PRO A 496 -30.72 -48.18 5.07
CA PRO A 496 -30.24 -47.31 6.16
C PRO A 496 -31.32 -46.28 6.62
N ALA A 497 -31.21 -45.67 7.81
CA ALA A 497 -31.70 -44.30 8.10
C ALA A 497 -31.43 -43.80 9.54
N ALA A 498 -30.99 -42.54 9.63
CA ALA A 498 -31.31 -41.50 10.62
C ALA A 498 -31.03 -41.67 12.14
N ALA A 499 -30.06 -40.86 12.60
CA ALA A 499 -30.13 -39.86 13.68
C ALA A 499 -30.65 -40.22 15.11
N ASN A 500 -29.69 -40.12 16.05
CA ASN A 500 -29.73 -39.45 17.37
C ASN A 500 -30.62 -39.93 18.54
N LYS A 501 -29.90 -40.33 19.61
CA LYS A 501 -29.94 -39.90 21.04
C LYS A 501 -30.31 -40.96 22.11
N LEU A 502 -29.32 -41.21 22.99
CA LEU A 502 -29.35 -41.38 24.47
C LEU A 502 -30.24 -42.53 25.05
N THR A 503 -29.92 -43.34 26.07
CA THR A 503 -28.85 -43.44 27.09
C THR A 503 -29.08 -44.71 27.93
N SER A 504 -28.06 -45.10 28.72
CA SER A 504 -28.10 -45.92 29.97
C SER A 504 -28.03 -47.45 29.77
N LEU A 505 -27.35 -48.28 30.58
CA LEU A 505 -26.74 -48.17 31.92
C LEU A 505 -25.83 -49.41 32.16
N ASP A 506 -25.10 -49.40 33.29
CA ASP A 506 -24.41 -50.50 34.00
C ASP A 506 -22.92 -50.80 33.70
N VAL A 507 -22.00 -51.02 34.65
CA VAL A 507 -21.73 -50.56 36.04
C VAL A 507 -20.37 -51.19 36.45
N PHE A 508 -19.44 -50.38 36.95
CA PHE A 508 -18.31 -50.67 37.89
C PHE A 508 -17.35 -51.88 37.71
N LYS A 509 -16.01 -51.63 37.71
CA LYS A 509 -15.10 -51.88 38.89
C LYS A 509 -13.57 -51.76 38.62
N ASN A 510 -12.86 -51.27 39.66
CA ASN A 510 -11.42 -51.41 40.04
C ASN A 510 -10.42 -50.47 39.32
N TRP A 511 -9.70 -49.51 39.95
CA TRP A 511 -8.72 -49.55 41.07
C TRP A 511 -8.27 -48.10 41.49
N PRO A 512 -7.56 -47.86 42.64
CA PRO A 512 -7.31 -46.53 43.26
C PRO A 512 -5.81 -46.04 43.12
N PRO A 513 -5.27 -45.00 43.84
CA PRO A 513 -4.58 -43.82 43.25
C PRO A 513 -3.09 -43.63 43.70
N PRO A 514 -2.39 -42.54 43.31
CA PRO A 514 -1.71 -41.70 44.34
C PRO A 514 -1.71 -40.18 44.04
N GLN A 515 -2.15 -39.34 44.99
CA GLN A 515 -1.39 -38.50 45.95
C GLN A 515 -0.89 -37.14 45.42
N LEU A 516 -1.57 -36.07 45.89
CA LEU A 516 -1.12 -34.68 45.97
C LEU A 516 -1.12 -34.28 47.45
N LEU A 517 -0.02 -33.70 47.92
CA LEU A 517 0.14 -33.20 49.30
C LEU A 517 -0.48 -31.80 49.45
N ILE A 518 -1.02 -31.62 50.66
CA ILE A 518 -1.92 -30.59 51.20
C ILE A 518 -1.15 -29.37 51.72
N TYR A 519 -1.80 -28.20 51.74
CA TYR A 519 -1.87 -27.18 52.83
C TYR A 519 -2.86 -26.09 52.34
N ASP A 520 -3.77 -25.47 53.10
CA ASP A 520 -4.45 -25.69 54.37
C ASP A 520 -5.51 -24.57 54.52
N LEU A 521 -6.46 -24.74 55.45
CA LEU A 521 -7.38 -23.74 56.06
C LEU A 521 -8.79 -23.47 55.46
N PHE A 522 -9.77 -23.93 56.26
CA PHE A 522 -11.25 -23.75 56.35
C PHE A 522 -11.79 -22.28 56.34
N PRO A 523 -13.12 -22.01 56.41
CA PRO A 523 -14.27 -22.53 55.63
C PRO A 523 -15.35 -21.45 55.30
N SER A 524 -16.49 -21.90 54.76
CA SER A 524 -17.85 -21.29 54.79
C SER A 524 -18.33 -20.42 53.61
N LEU A 525 -19.13 -21.03 52.71
CA LEU A 525 -20.53 -20.64 52.51
C LEU A 525 -21.31 -21.77 51.81
N HIS A 526 -22.44 -22.15 52.40
CA HIS A 526 -23.41 -23.11 51.85
C HIS A 526 -24.14 -22.54 50.62
N VAL A 527 -24.33 -23.37 49.58
CA VAL A 527 -25.52 -23.29 48.72
C VAL A 527 -26.09 -24.69 48.50
N ARG A 528 -27.26 -24.93 49.11
CA ARG A 528 -28.17 -26.04 48.78
C ARG A 528 -28.77 -25.78 47.41
N ILE A 529 -28.71 -26.77 46.52
CA ILE A 529 -29.50 -26.82 45.30
C ILE A 529 -30.81 -27.54 45.65
N THR A 530 -31.93 -26.83 45.59
CA THR A 530 -33.27 -27.39 45.53
C THR A 530 -33.93 -26.92 44.23
N CYS A 531 -34.38 -27.89 43.43
CA CYS A 531 -35.07 -27.69 42.17
C CYS A 531 -36.49 -27.16 42.37
N THR A 532 -36.86 -26.12 41.62
CA THR A 532 -38.24 -25.82 41.21
C THR A 532 -38.25 -25.10 39.87
N ALA A 533 -39.16 -25.51 38.99
CA ALA A 533 -39.30 -25.08 37.60
C ALA A 533 -40.22 -23.85 37.42
N ALA A 534 -39.90 -22.98 36.44
CA ALA A 534 -40.81 -22.08 35.68
C ALA A 534 -40.02 -21.43 34.49
N PRO A 535 -40.63 -20.64 33.57
CA PRO A 535 -40.92 -20.97 32.15
C PRO A 535 -40.09 -20.18 31.10
N PRO A 536 -40.25 -20.43 29.77
CA PRO A 536 -39.47 -19.74 28.71
C PRO A 536 -40.23 -18.56 28.05
N TYR A 537 -39.52 -17.47 27.72
CA TYR A 537 -40.03 -16.37 26.88
C TYR A 537 -39.05 -16.01 25.73
N HIS A 538 -39.59 -16.16 24.51
CA HIS A 538 -39.42 -15.46 23.23
C HIS A 538 -38.13 -14.74 22.78
N LEU A 539 -37.67 -15.12 21.57
CA LEU A 539 -37.11 -14.24 20.52
C LEU A 539 -37.72 -14.63 19.14
N PRO A 540 -37.96 -13.70 18.19
CA PRO A 540 -38.77 -13.94 17.00
C PRO A 540 -37.96 -14.40 15.77
N ASN A 541 -38.52 -15.34 14.99
CA ASN A 541 -38.07 -15.73 13.65
C ASN A 541 -39.06 -15.21 12.59
N TYR A 542 -38.52 -14.52 11.58
CA TYR A 542 -39.18 -14.29 10.29
C TYR A 542 -39.08 -15.57 9.45
N TYR A 543 -40.21 -16.11 9.01
CA TYR A 543 -40.29 -17.20 8.05
C TYR A 543 -40.58 -16.68 6.64
N TYR A 544 -39.75 -17.10 5.68
CA TYR A 544 -40.07 -17.15 4.26
C TYR A 544 -40.90 -18.42 3.99
N ASN A 545 -41.95 -18.33 3.17
CA ASN A 545 -42.57 -19.48 2.52
C ASN A 545 -42.88 -19.15 1.05
N LEU A 546 -42.51 -20.10 0.18
CA LEU A 546 -42.65 -20.10 -1.27
C LEU A 546 -43.97 -20.77 -1.69
N ALA A 547 -44.59 -20.16 -2.71
CA ALA A 547 -45.38 -20.69 -3.82
C ALA A 547 -46.58 -21.64 -3.59
N ASP A 548 -47.74 -21.24 -4.14
CA ASP A 548 -48.43 -22.02 -5.19
C ASP A 548 -49.45 -21.16 -5.99
N PRO A 549 -49.89 -21.61 -7.19
CA PRO A 549 -50.32 -20.77 -8.32
C PRO A 549 -51.84 -20.73 -8.50
N ASN A 550 -52.36 -19.62 -9.05
CA ASN A 550 -53.39 -19.59 -10.10
C ASN A 550 -54.12 -18.23 -10.19
N SER A 551 -54.46 -17.89 -11.42
CA SER A 551 -55.55 -17.01 -11.88
C SER A 551 -55.30 -15.50 -12.04
N SER A 552 -55.23 -15.16 -13.34
CA SER A 552 -55.83 -14.00 -14.03
C SER A 552 -55.18 -12.61 -13.92
N LEU A 553 -54.28 -12.36 -14.88
CA LEU A 553 -54.21 -11.12 -15.66
C LEU A 553 -55.53 -10.91 -16.44
N PRO A 554 -55.87 -9.65 -16.81
CA PRO A 554 -55.45 -9.12 -18.13
C PRO A 554 -54.75 -7.75 -18.01
N MET A 555 -53.62 -7.55 -18.71
CA MET A 555 -53.51 -6.82 -19.99
C MET A 555 -53.94 -5.34 -19.92
N LEU A 556 -52.98 -4.41 -20.07
CA LEU A 556 -52.84 -3.63 -21.31
C LEU A 556 -51.65 -2.62 -21.27
N TYR A 557 -51.04 -2.56 -22.44
CA TYR A 557 -49.97 -1.73 -22.97
C TYR A 557 -50.06 -0.19 -22.80
N THR A 558 -48.90 0.43 -23.05
CA THR A 558 -48.63 1.75 -23.68
C THR A 558 -48.29 2.98 -22.81
N SER A 559 -47.08 3.48 -23.05
CA SER A 559 -46.51 4.83 -22.84
C SER A 559 -47.20 5.92 -23.68
N PRO A 560 -46.72 7.20 -23.74
CA PRO A 560 -46.31 8.17 -22.71
C PRO A 560 -47.06 9.52 -22.89
N GLY A 561 -47.01 10.46 -21.92
CA GLY A 561 -47.36 11.85 -22.24
C GLY A 561 -47.61 12.85 -21.11
N LYS A 562 -46.83 13.94 -21.17
CA LYS A 562 -47.17 15.35 -20.86
C LYS A 562 -47.23 15.83 -19.40
N SER A 563 -46.17 16.58 -19.06
CA SER A 563 -46.17 17.97 -18.56
C SER A 563 -47.11 18.38 -17.42
N ALA A 564 -46.52 18.76 -16.28
CA ALA A 564 -46.98 19.90 -15.49
C ALA A 564 -45.81 20.50 -14.69
N GLN A 565 -45.52 21.76 -14.97
CA GLN A 565 -44.71 22.67 -14.14
C GLN A 565 -45.62 23.35 -13.09
N PRO A 566 -45.03 24.05 -12.09
CA PRO A 566 -45.52 24.20 -10.72
C PRO A 566 -46.39 25.45 -10.54
N LEU A 567 -46.94 25.68 -9.33
CA LEU A 567 -47.14 27.02 -8.75
C LEU A 567 -47.62 26.95 -7.28
N LEU A 568 -46.98 27.80 -6.46
CA LEU A 568 -47.51 28.68 -5.41
C LEU A 568 -47.64 28.27 -3.94
N GLY A 569 -47.07 29.17 -3.11
CA GLY A 569 -47.26 29.37 -1.66
C GLY A 569 -45.95 29.79 -0.97
N HIS A 570 -45.34 30.95 -1.28
CA HIS A 570 -45.44 32.24 -0.52
C HIS A 570 -45.70 32.06 0.99
N SER A 571 -45.01 32.67 1.95
CA SER A 571 -44.17 33.88 2.08
C SER A 571 -43.31 33.72 3.37
N MET A 572 -42.33 34.52 3.81
CA MET A 572 -41.95 35.91 3.56
C MET A 572 -40.52 36.15 4.09
N GLU A 573 -39.79 37.03 3.42
CA GLU A 573 -38.43 37.49 3.69
C GLU A 573 -38.32 38.51 4.83
N SER A 574 -37.09 38.72 5.33
CA SER A 574 -36.39 40.02 5.47
C SER A 574 -35.08 39.79 6.24
N LYS A 575 -33.91 40.40 6.00
CA LYS A 575 -33.39 41.52 5.18
C LYS A 575 -31.85 41.30 5.13
N LEU A 576 -31.12 41.36 4.00
CA LEU A 576 -30.76 42.46 3.08
C LEU A 576 -29.44 43.20 3.45
N LEU A 577 -28.67 43.47 2.38
CA LEU A 577 -27.70 44.56 2.13
C LEU A 577 -26.21 44.21 2.39
N PHE A 578 -25.27 44.38 1.45
CA PHE A 578 -25.24 45.05 0.14
C PHE A 578 -24.23 44.34 -0.78
#